data_AF-A0AA94Y4Q6-F1
#
_entry.id   AF-A0AA94Y4Q6-F1
#
_cell.length_a   1.000
_cell.length_b   1.000
_cell.length_c   1.000
_cell.angle_alpha   90.00
_cell.angle_beta   90.00
_cell.angle_gamma   90.00
#
_symmetry.space_group_name_H-M   'P 1'
#
loop_
_entity.id
_entity.type
_entity.pdbx_description
1 polymer ?
#
loop_
_entity_poly.entity_id
_entity_poly.type
_entity_poly.pdbx_seq_one_letter_code
_entity_poly.pdbx_strand_id
1 'polypeptide(L)'
;MKIGILTLPLHINYGGYLQAFALKSILLEHGNEVYLIENKNLYGNLLKRGLRQIKDSFSLLLFYLGKKTRKLSLFLKRKKYLFSKTITCVQ
;
A
#
# COMPACT_ATOMS: atom_id res chain seq x y z
N MET A 1 13.85 -24.35 6.53
CA MET A 1 12.40 -24.19 6.84
C MET A 1 11.65 -23.77 5.58
N LYS A 2 10.30 -23.84 5.55
CA LYS A 2 9.48 -23.36 4.43
C LYS A 2 9.03 -21.91 4.66
N ILE A 3 9.28 -21.02 3.70
CA ILE A 3 9.01 -19.58 3.80
C ILE A 3 8.21 -19.13 2.57
N GLY A 4 7.09 -18.44 2.80
CA GLY A 4 6.29 -17.82 1.75
C GLY A 4 6.44 -16.29 1.76
N ILE A 5 6.93 -15.70 0.68
CA ILE A 5 7.05 -14.25 0.51
C ILE A 5 5.86 -13.75 -0.31
N LEU A 6 4.97 -12.98 0.32
CA LEU A 6 3.80 -12.40 -0.34
C LEU A 6 4.17 -11.06 -0.99
N THR A 7 3.97 -10.94 -2.30
CA THR A 7 4.24 -9.71 -3.04
C THR A 7 3.05 -9.22 -3.87
N LEU A 8 3.09 -7.93 -4.18
CA LEU A 8 2.20 -7.30 -5.15
C LEU A 8 2.57 -7.77 -6.57
N PRO A 9 1.59 -7.86 -7.49
CA PRO A 9 1.88 -8.14 -8.89
C PRO A 9 2.97 -7.23 -9.49
N LEU A 10 3.83 -7.81 -10.32
CA LEU A 10 5.01 -7.15 -10.89
C LEU A 10 4.70 -5.79 -11.56
N HIS A 11 3.61 -5.73 -12.34
CA HIS A 11 3.23 -4.55 -13.12
C HIS A 11 2.80 -3.33 -12.28
N ILE A 12 2.48 -3.49 -10.97
CA ILE A 12 2.11 -2.37 -10.09
C ILE A 12 3.20 -2.00 -9.08
N ASN A 13 4.13 -2.90 -8.79
CA ASN A 13 5.19 -2.66 -7.80
C ASN A 13 6.47 -3.43 -8.15
N TYR A 14 7.14 -2.97 -9.21
CA TYR A 14 8.37 -3.57 -9.69
C TYR A 14 9.49 -3.54 -8.63
N GLY A 15 9.66 -2.41 -7.93
CA GLY A 15 10.68 -2.25 -6.89
C GLY A 15 10.49 -3.23 -5.71
N GLY A 16 9.27 -3.33 -5.18
CA GLY A 16 8.98 -4.28 -4.10
C GLY A 16 9.10 -5.74 -4.53
N TYR A 17 8.80 -6.04 -5.80
CA TYR A 17 9.02 -7.37 -6.36
C TYR A 17 10.50 -7.74 -6.43
N LEU A 18 11.36 -6.81 -6.89
CA LEU A 18 12.81 -7.02 -6.91
C LEU A 18 13.41 -7.18 -5.52
N GLN A 19 12.94 -6.41 -4.53
CA GLN A 19 13.35 -6.58 -3.14
C GLN A 19 12.98 -7.97 -2.60
N ALA A 20 11.76 -8.44 -2.87
CA ALA A 20 11.31 -9.78 -2.50
C ALA A 20 12.15 -10.88 -3.17
N PHE A 21 12.56 -10.66 -4.42
CA PHE A 21 13.45 -11.56 -5.15
C PHE A 21 14.86 -11.60 -4.53
N ALA A 22 15.42 -10.45 -4.18
CA ALA A 22 16.73 -10.39 -3.50
C ALA A 22 16.69 -11.14 -2.15
N LEU A 23 15.62 -10.94 -1.37
CA LEU A 23 15.42 -11.66 -0.11
C LEU A 23 15.29 -13.18 -0.33
N LYS A 24 14.57 -13.60 -1.37
CA LYS A 24 14.45 -15.02 -1.73
C LYS A 24 15.83 -15.64 -1.97
N SER A 25 16.71 -14.96 -2.70
CA SER A 25 18.07 -15.47 -3.00
C SER A 25 18.89 -15.72 -1.74
N ILE A 26 18.88 -14.77 -0.80
CA ILE A 26 19.61 -14.91 0.48
C ILE A 26 19.03 -16.06 1.30
N LEU A 27 17.70 -16.17 1.38
CA LEU A 27 17.05 -17.22 2.17
C LEU A 27 17.28 -18.63 1.59
N LEU A 28 17.34 -18.75 0.26
CA LEU A 28 17.73 -19.99 -0.43
C LEU A 28 19.17 -20.37 -0.11
N GLU A 29 20.10 -19.41 -0.12
CA GLU A 29 21.51 -19.62 0.26
C GLU A 29 21.64 -20.11 1.70
N HIS A 30 20.74 -19.67 2.59
CA HIS A 30 20.66 -20.15 3.98
C HIS A 30 19.96 -21.51 4.14
N GLY A 31 19.73 -22.26 3.06
CA GLY A 31 19.16 -23.61 3.09
C GLY A 31 17.65 -23.66 3.39
N ASN A 32 16.92 -22.55 3.18
CA ASN A 32 15.47 -22.53 3.32
C ASN A 32 14.77 -22.79 1.99
N GLU A 33 13.57 -23.37 2.07
CA GLU A 33 12.70 -23.56 0.91
C GLU A 33 11.75 -22.36 0.80
N VAL A 34 11.94 -21.53 -0.23
CA VAL A 34 11.30 -20.21 -0.31
C VAL A 34 10.41 -20.09 -1.54
N TYR A 35 9.16 -19.70 -1.33
CA TYR A 35 8.17 -19.51 -2.39
C TYR A 35 7.78 -18.04 -2.50
N LEU A 36 7.78 -17.51 -3.71
CA LEU A 36 7.26 -16.18 -4.01
C LEU A 36 5.78 -16.32 -4.39
N ILE A 37 4.89 -15.65 -3.67
CA ILE A 37 3.44 -15.74 -3.83
C ILE A 37 2.92 -14.38 -4.28
N GLU A 38 2.37 -14.34 -5.49
CA GLU A 38 1.76 -13.13 -6.04
C GLU A 38 0.27 -13.05 -5.67
N ASN A 39 -0.12 -11.94 -5.05
CA ASN A 39 -1.52 -11.70 -4.73
C ASN A 39 -2.30 -11.17 -5.95
N LYS A 40 -2.84 -12.09 -6.75
CA LYS A 40 -3.66 -11.78 -7.94
C LYS A 40 -5.01 -11.13 -7.61
N ASN A 41 -5.50 -11.26 -6.37
CA ASN A 41 -6.80 -10.68 -5.97
C ASN A 41 -6.75 -9.14 -5.84
N LEU A 42 -5.56 -8.53 -5.92
CA LEU A 42 -5.40 -7.08 -5.88
C LEU A 42 -5.78 -6.37 -7.20
N TYR A 43 -5.94 -7.11 -8.30
CA TYR A 43 -6.40 -6.54 -9.59
C TYR A 43 -7.83 -5.97 -9.51
N GLY A 44 -8.74 -6.62 -8.79
CA GLY A 44 -10.18 -6.29 -8.80
C GLY A 44 -10.58 -4.96 -8.15
N ASN A 45 -9.61 -4.19 -7.63
CA ASN A 45 -9.89 -3.00 -6.84
C ASN A 45 -9.06 -1.77 -7.25
N LEU A 46 -8.24 -1.83 -8.30
CA LEU A 46 -7.42 -0.70 -8.74
C LEU A 46 -8.27 0.50 -9.17
N LEU A 47 -9.26 0.25 -10.03
CA LEU A 47 -10.19 1.29 -10.50
C LEU A 47 -11.02 1.86 -9.34
N LYS A 48 -11.51 0.99 -8.44
CA LYS A 48 -12.22 1.40 -7.21
C LYS A 48 -11.33 2.18 -6.24
N ARG A 49 -10.02 1.91 -6.20
CA ARG A 49 -9.03 2.69 -5.44
C ARG A 49 -8.81 4.05 -6.06
N GLY A 50 -8.67 4.14 -7.39
CA GLY A 50 -8.62 5.42 -8.10
C GLY A 50 -9.86 6.27 -7.85
N LEU A 51 -11.05 5.70 -8.01
CA LEU A 51 -12.32 6.38 -7.74
C LEU A 51 -12.46 6.84 -6.28
N ARG A 52 -11.96 6.08 -5.31
CA ARG A 52 -11.92 6.49 -3.90
C ARG A 52 -10.97 7.67 -3.68
N GLN A 53 -9.76 7.62 -4.25
CA GLN A 53 -8.79 8.71 -4.14
C GLN A 53 -9.32 10.01 -4.77
N ILE A 54 -10.01 9.91 -5.91
CA ILE A 54 -10.67 11.06 -6.54
C ILE A 54 -11.78 11.61 -5.64
N LYS A 55 -12.64 10.74 -5.08
CA LYS A 55 -13.70 11.15 -4.14
C LYS A 55 -13.13 11.82 -2.89
N ASP A 56 -12.05 11.30 -2.33
CA ASP A 56 -11.40 11.85 -1.13
C ASP A 56 -10.73 13.20 -1.44
N SER A 57 -10.11 13.35 -2.62
CA SER A 57 -9.50 14.61 -3.08
C SER A 57 -10.55 15.67 -3.37
N PHE A 58 -11.66 15.29 -4.02
CA PHE A 58 -12.79 16.17 -4.28
C PHE A 58 -13.47 16.61 -2.97
N SER A 59 -13.60 15.71 -2.00
CA SER A 59 -14.11 16.03 -0.66
C SER A 59 -13.24 17.07 0.06
N LEU A 60 -11.90 16.96 -0.05
CA LEU A 60 -10.97 17.97 0.47
C LEU A 60 -11.10 19.32 -0.24
N LEU A 61 -11.25 19.32 -1.57
CA LEU A 61 -11.47 20.52 -2.36
C LEU A 61 -12.78 21.22 -1.96
N LEU A 62 -13.88 20.46 -1.84
CA LEU A 62 -15.17 20.99 -1.40
C LEU A 62 -15.11 21.60 0.00
N PHE A 63 -14.26 21.06 0.88
CA PHE A 63 -14.01 21.64 2.19
C PHE A 63 -13.24 22.95 2.14
N TYR A 64 -12.23 23.05 1.29
CA TYR A 64 -11.51 24.32 1.07
C TYR A 64 -12.46 25.40 0.53
N LEU A 65 -13.41 25.01 -0.32
CA LEU A 65 -14.50 25.87 -0.81
C LEU A 65 -15.60 26.16 0.24
N GLY A 66 -15.42 25.76 1.52
CA GLY A 66 -16.35 26.07 2.61
C GLY A 66 -17.65 25.24 2.63
N LYS A 67 -17.83 24.29 1.70
CA LYS A 67 -18.97 23.34 1.75
C LYS A 67 -18.71 22.26 2.80
N LYS A 68 -19.10 22.56 4.04
CA LYS A 68 -18.90 21.68 5.20
C LYS A 68 -19.72 20.38 5.09
N THR A 69 -19.06 19.24 5.02
CA THR A 69 -19.69 17.91 5.11
C THR A 69 -19.23 17.16 6.38
N ARG A 70 -20.15 16.51 7.09
CA ARG A 70 -19.93 15.83 8.39
C ARG A 70 -18.88 14.69 8.37
N LYS A 71 -18.61 14.08 7.21
CA LYS A 71 -17.78 12.88 7.05
C LYS A 71 -16.26 13.16 7.03
N LEU A 72 -15.87 14.42 6.79
CA LEU A 72 -14.49 14.80 6.53
C LEU A 72 -13.62 14.95 7.78
N SER A 73 -14.22 15.30 8.93
CA SER A 73 -13.49 15.43 10.20
C SER A 73 -12.83 14.11 10.64
N LEU A 74 -13.49 12.98 10.38
CA LEU A 74 -12.97 11.63 10.64
C LEU A 74 -11.83 11.24 9.67
N PHE A 75 -11.89 11.67 8.41
CA PHE A 75 -10.85 11.39 7.41
C PHE A 75 -9.55 12.15 7.70
N LEU A 76 -9.65 13.43 8.07
CA LEU A 76 -8.49 14.25 8.46
C LEU A 76 -7.76 13.67 9.68
N LYS A 77 -8.50 13.11 10.64
CA LYS A 77 -7.92 12.44 11.82
C LYS A 77 -7.12 11.19 11.45
N ARG A 78 -7.56 10.43 10.43
CA ARG A 78 -6.83 9.26 9.89
C ARG A 78 -5.57 9.65 9.12
N LYS A 79 -5.61 10.70 8.30
CA LYS A 79 -4.46 11.14 7.48
C LYS A 79 -3.28 11.63 8.34
N LYS A 80 -3.58 12.33 9.45
CA LYS A 80 -2.58 12.79 10.43
C LYS A 80 -1.85 11.62 11.11
N TYR A 81 -2.56 10.52 11.38
CA TYR A 81 -1.98 9.31 11.98
C TYR A 81 -1.04 8.55 11.01
N LEU A 82 -1.42 8.46 9.73
CA LEU A 82 -0.60 7.77 8.71
C LEU A 82 0.70 8.52 8.42
N PHE A 83 0.66 9.85 8.36
CA PHE A 83 1.84 10.68 8.13
C PHE A 83 2.84 10.60 9.29
N SER A 84 2.37 10.63 10.54
CA SER A 84 3.23 10.45 11.72
C SER A 84 3.96 9.11 11.73
N LYS A 85 3.34 8.04 11.21
CA LYS A 85 3.92 6.69 11.20
C LYS A 85 4.95 6.46 10.09
N THR A 86 4.90 7.30 9.05
CA THR A 86 5.84 7.24 7.91
C THR A 86 7.16 7.91 8.27
N ILE A 87 7.13 8.97 9.09
CA ILE A 87 8.33 9.68 9.56
C ILE A 87 9.14 8.82 10.54
N THR A 88 8.47 8.05 11.40
CA THR A 88 9.13 7.15 12.38
C THR A 88 9.74 5.90 11.77
N CYS A 89 9.52 5.63 10.47
CA CYS A 89 10.06 4.45 9.79
C CYS A 89 11.32 4.75 8.96
N VAL A 90 11.76 6.02 8.96
CA VAL A 90 12.94 6.54 8.22
C VAL A 90 14.00 7.10 9.18
N GLN A 91 13.79 6.99 10.50
CA GLN A 91 14.79 7.22 11.53
C GLN A 91 15.17 5.90 12.18
#